data_AF-A0A843BJ10-F1
#
_entry.id   AF-A0A843BJ10-F1
#
_cell.length_a   1.000
_cell.length_b   1.000
_cell.length_c   1.000
_cell.angle_alpha   90.00
_cell.angle_beta   90.00
_cell.angle_gamma   90.00
#
_symmetry.space_group_name_H-M   'P 1'
#
loop_
_entity.id
_entity.type
_entity.pdbx_description
1 polymer ?
#
loop_
_entity_poly.entity_id
_entity_poly.type
_entity_poly.pdbx_seq_one_letter_code
_entity_poly.pdbx_strand_id
1 'polypeptide(L)'
;MARPSKPTTQDTLDSLSAARLREFLTDELAEDAKMRERFVKRFGEPGAAKPSFRSKLDSAFAGMSRQDSYFGPDFGEFLEAAGERAGAGGRDEAIRMYQDICESIYDHMDDVDDSDGIYGDAAGEALVEMVACVNRGKPDHAPKRPYIRYLYRGYMGDEYGFDRHYERALMDLCTRQEDREYLGELHENRERPDRHAHTDLVRFIKSGIRPQDDRQWR
;
A
#
# COMPACT_ATOMS: atom_id res chain seq x y z
N MET A 1 17.51 24.75 -37.80
CA MET A 1 16.92 25.49 -36.68
C MET A 1 15.70 24.72 -36.19
N ALA A 2 15.74 24.16 -34.99
CA ALA A 2 14.62 23.40 -34.43
C ALA A 2 13.54 24.36 -33.93
N ARG A 3 12.27 24.08 -34.26
CA ARG A 3 11.11 24.83 -33.73
C ARG A 3 10.99 24.55 -32.22
N PRO A 4 10.81 25.56 -31.35
CA PRO A 4 10.55 25.29 -29.95
C PRO A 4 9.25 24.50 -29.80
N SER A 5 9.30 23.42 -29.02
CA SER A 5 8.12 22.66 -28.62
C SER A 5 7.10 23.59 -27.96
N LYS A 6 5.81 23.39 -28.22
CA LYS A 6 4.77 24.09 -27.45
C LYS A 6 4.92 23.67 -25.98
N PRO A 7 4.79 24.61 -25.02
CA PRO A 7 4.79 24.26 -23.61
C PRO A 7 3.64 23.30 -23.33
N THR A 8 3.90 22.28 -22.52
CA THR A 8 2.83 21.38 -22.07
C THR A 8 1.92 22.11 -21.08
N THR A 9 0.74 21.53 -20.82
CA THR A 9 -0.17 22.06 -19.80
C THR A 9 0.54 22.16 -18.44
N GLN A 10 1.35 21.16 -18.10
CA GLN A 10 2.10 21.14 -16.84
C GLN A 10 3.16 22.25 -16.79
N ASP A 11 3.96 22.43 -17.85
CA ASP A 11 4.96 23.51 -17.92
C ASP A 11 4.32 24.91 -17.79
N THR A 12 3.10 25.05 -18.32
CA THR A 12 2.34 26.30 -18.26
C THR A 12 1.79 26.52 -16.85
N LEU A 13 1.28 25.49 -16.18
CA LEU A 13 0.80 25.59 -14.81
C LEU A 13 1.94 25.91 -13.82
N ASP A 14 3.10 25.28 -14.00
CA ASP A 14 4.27 25.46 -13.13
C ASP A 14 4.90 26.86 -13.24
N SER A 15 4.66 27.55 -14.37
CA SER A 15 5.17 28.91 -14.61
C SER A 15 4.18 30.02 -14.28
N LEU A 16 2.93 29.71 -13.97
CA LEU A 16 1.89 30.69 -13.63
C LEU A 16 1.96 31.12 -12.17
N SER A 17 1.72 32.41 -11.92
CA SER A 17 1.53 32.91 -10.56
C SER A 17 0.17 32.49 -10.01
N ALA A 18 0.08 32.33 -8.69
CA ALA A 18 -1.17 31.98 -8.01
C ALA A 18 -2.30 32.98 -8.30
N ALA A 19 -1.98 34.27 -8.45
CA ALA A 19 -2.96 35.30 -8.79
C ALA A 19 -3.55 35.07 -10.18
N ARG A 20 -2.70 34.74 -11.17
CA ARG A 20 -3.11 34.53 -12.56
C ARG A 20 -3.89 33.22 -12.73
N LEU A 21 -3.51 32.18 -11.99
CA LEU A 21 -4.26 30.92 -11.96
C LEU A 21 -5.64 31.11 -11.30
N ARG A 22 -5.71 31.93 -10.24
CA ARG A 22 -6.98 32.24 -9.58
C ARG A 22 -7.93 33.04 -10.47
N GLU A 23 -7.41 34.03 -11.20
CA GLU A 23 -8.16 34.81 -12.18
C GLU A 23 -8.73 33.89 -13.26
N PHE A 24 -7.89 33.10 -13.92
CA PHE A 24 -8.31 32.12 -14.92
C PHE A 24 -9.39 31.16 -14.38
N LEU A 25 -9.16 30.54 -13.22
CA LEU A 25 -10.15 29.65 -12.61
C LEU A 25 -11.46 30.37 -12.27
N THR A 26 -11.42 31.64 -11.88
CA THR A 26 -12.63 32.42 -11.58
C THR A 26 -13.45 32.63 -12.85
N ASP A 27 -12.80 32.94 -13.96
CA ASP A 27 -13.45 33.14 -15.25
C ASP A 27 -14.08 31.83 -15.77
N GLU A 28 -13.33 30.72 -15.75
CA GLU A 28 -13.84 29.41 -16.18
C GLU A 28 -15.03 28.91 -15.32
N LEU A 29 -14.98 29.14 -14.00
CA LEU A 29 -16.07 28.79 -13.08
C LEU A 29 -17.29 29.72 -13.22
N ALA A 30 -17.11 30.93 -13.77
CA ALA A 30 -18.22 31.81 -14.11
C ALA A 30 -18.97 31.29 -15.35
N GLU A 31 -18.23 30.81 -16.35
CA GLU A 31 -18.77 30.34 -17.63
C GLU A 31 -19.36 28.91 -17.57
N ASP A 32 -18.76 27.98 -16.82
CA ASP A 32 -19.23 26.59 -16.72
C ASP A 32 -19.87 26.27 -15.34
N ALA A 33 -21.21 26.18 -15.33
CA ALA A 33 -21.98 25.86 -14.13
C ALA A 33 -21.71 24.44 -13.57
N LYS A 34 -21.40 23.46 -14.43
CA LYS A 34 -21.11 22.07 -14.02
C LYS A 34 -19.69 21.97 -13.47
N MET A 35 -18.74 22.72 -14.03
CA MET A 35 -17.40 22.86 -13.45
C MET A 35 -17.47 23.54 -12.09
N ARG A 36 -18.26 24.62 -11.96
CA ARG A 36 -18.50 25.31 -10.69
C ARG A 36 -19.08 24.39 -9.61
N GLU A 37 -20.10 23.61 -9.95
CA GLU A 37 -20.70 22.66 -9.02
C GLU A 37 -19.68 21.61 -8.53
N ARG A 38 -18.89 21.02 -9.44
CA ARG A 38 -17.81 20.08 -9.06
C ARG A 38 -16.74 20.74 -8.21
N PHE A 39 -16.35 21.97 -8.53
CA PHE A 39 -15.34 22.73 -7.79
C PHE A 39 -15.81 23.04 -6.37
N VAL A 40 -17.04 23.53 -6.20
CA VAL A 40 -17.63 23.80 -4.87
C VAL A 40 -17.83 22.51 -4.08
N LYS A 41 -18.29 21.42 -4.70
CA LYS A 41 -18.37 20.11 -4.03
C LYS A 41 -17.01 19.62 -3.53
N ARG A 42 -15.93 19.94 -4.25
CA ARG A 42 -14.57 19.44 -3.97
C ARG A 42 -13.76 20.32 -3.01
N PHE A 43 -14.02 21.63 -2.99
CA PHE A 43 -13.20 22.64 -2.30
C PHE A 43 -14.01 23.68 -1.51
N GLY A 44 -15.35 23.64 -1.57
CA GLY A 44 -16.25 24.63 -0.99
C GLY A 44 -16.42 24.54 0.53
N GLU A 45 -15.92 23.48 1.16
CA GLU A 45 -15.82 23.41 2.62
C GLU A 45 -14.47 23.94 3.10
N PRO A 46 -14.42 25.09 3.80
CA PRO A 46 -13.20 25.61 4.37
C PRO A 46 -12.75 24.67 5.50
N GLY A 47 -11.81 23.77 5.18
CA GLY A 47 -11.30 22.77 6.11
C GLY A 47 -11.27 21.33 5.58
N ALA A 48 -11.73 21.06 4.36
CA ALA A 48 -11.53 19.75 3.74
C ALA A 48 -10.02 19.55 3.45
N ALA A 49 -9.31 18.97 4.42
CA ALA A 49 -7.98 18.42 4.19
C ALA A 49 -8.04 17.56 2.92
N LYS A 50 -6.99 17.60 2.08
CA LYS A 50 -6.84 16.60 1.00
C LYS A 50 -7.11 15.22 1.64
N PRO A 51 -8.03 14.41 1.10
CA PRO A 51 -8.33 13.11 1.68
C PRO A 51 -7.02 12.34 1.78
N SER A 52 -6.78 11.74 2.95
CA SER A 52 -5.59 10.93 3.20
C SER A 52 -5.54 9.78 2.20
N PHE A 53 -4.36 9.19 2.01
CA PHE A 53 -4.20 8.03 1.15
C PHE A 53 -5.16 6.90 1.55
N ARG A 54 -5.22 6.55 2.85
CA ARG A 54 -6.21 5.63 3.42
C ARG A 54 -7.66 5.99 3.07
N SER A 55 -8.06 7.26 3.21
CA SER A 55 -9.44 7.69 2.89
C SER A 55 -9.78 7.53 1.41
N LYS A 56 -8.81 7.69 0.50
CA LYS A 56 -9.01 7.44 -0.94
C LYS A 56 -9.17 5.95 -1.22
N LEU A 57 -8.37 5.10 -0.57
CA LEU A 57 -8.50 3.65 -0.64
C LEU A 57 -9.90 3.22 -0.17
N ASP A 58 -10.32 3.63 1.04
CA ASP A 58 -11.65 3.31 1.57
C ASP A 58 -12.79 3.77 0.67
N SER A 59 -12.65 4.96 0.07
CA SER A 59 -13.65 5.48 -0.87
C SER A 59 -13.74 4.66 -2.15
N ALA A 60 -12.64 4.02 -2.58
CA ALA A 60 -12.65 3.13 -3.73
C ALA A 60 -13.47 1.86 -3.44
N PHE A 61 -13.48 1.38 -2.19
CA PHE A 61 -14.36 0.29 -1.75
C PHE A 61 -15.81 0.72 -1.63
N ALA A 62 -16.09 1.86 -0.98
CA ALA A 62 -17.45 2.32 -0.71
C ALA A 62 -18.30 2.59 -1.97
N GLY A 63 -17.67 2.77 -3.14
CA GLY A 63 -18.34 3.00 -4.41
C GLY A 63 -18.68 1.74 -5.21
N MET A 64 -18.24 0.55 -4.78
CA MET A 64 -18.39 -0.68 -5.56
C MET A 64 -19.75 -1.35 -5.34
N SER A 65 -20.38 -1.79 -6.43
CA SER A 65 -21.43 -2.80 -6.32
C SER A 65 -20.84 -4.18 -6.05
N ARG A 66 -21.66 -5.14 -5.61
CA ARG A 66 -21.24 -6.55 -5.46
C ARG A 66 -20.73 -7.18 -6.76
N GLN A 67 -21.11 -6.64 -7.92
CA GLN A 67 -20.58 -7.09 -9.21
C GLN A 67 -19.21 -6.45 -9.51
N ASP A 68 -18.98 -5.22 -9.04
CA ASP A 68 -17.71 -4.52 -9.19
C ASP A 68 -16.64 -5.07 -8.23
N SER A 69 -17.04 -5.59 -7.07
CA SER A 69 -16.12 -6.19 -6.09
C SER A 69 -15.37 -7.42 -6.64
N TYR A 70 -15.84 -8.04 -7.71
CA TYR A 70 -15.11 -9.14 -8.38
C TYR A 70 -13.85 -8.65 -9.10
N PHE A 71 -13.85 -7.41 -9.58
CA PHE A 71 -12.69 -6.79 -10.24
C PHE A 71 -11.85 -5.96 -9.27
N GLY A 72 -12.44 -5.58 -8.14
CA GLY A 72 -11.81 -4.76 -7.12
C GLY A 72 -11.51 -3.33 -7.58
N PRO A 73 -11.02 -2.48 -6.67
CA PRO A 73 -10.41 -1.21 -7.02
C PRO A 73 -9.22 -1.42 -7.97
N ASP A 74 -8.87 -0.39 -8.73
CA ASP A 74 -7.58 -0.35 -9.42
C ASP A 74 -6.45 -0.15 -8.41
N PHE A 75 -6.01 -1.24 -7.77
CA PHE A 75 -4.89 -1.23 -6.84
C PHE A 75 -3.58 -0.79 -7.50
N GLY A 76 -3.48 -0.89 -8.83
CA GLY A 76 -2.33 -0.44 -9.60
C GLY A 76 -2.03 1.04 -9.38
N GLU A 77 -3.06 1.91 -9.41
CA GLU A 77 -2.89 3.35 -9.16
C GLU A 77 -2.36 3.62 -7.74
N PHE A 78 -2.79 2.84 -6.76
CA PHE A 78 -2.36 3.01 -5.37
C PHE A 78 -0.93 2.50 -5.14
N LEU A 79 -0.58 1.37 -5.75
CA LEU A 79 0.76 0.79 -5.72
C LEU A 79 1.76 1.70 -6.44
N GLU A 80 1.39 2.24 -7.60
CA GLU A 80 2.19 3.21 -8.36
C GLU A 80 2.43 4.48 -7.54
N ALA A 81 1.38 5.06 -6.93
CA ALA A 81 1.52 6.24 -6.09
C ALA A 81 2.48 6.03 -4.91
N ALA A 82 2.43 4.86 -4.25
CA ALA A 82 3.37 4.50 -3.20
C ALA A 82 4.80 4.34 -3.74
N GLY A 83 4.95 3.72 -4.92
CA GLY A 83 6.23 3.54 -5.62
C GLY A 83 6.88 4.84 -6.04
N GLU A 84 6.10 5.78 -6.62
CA GLU A 84 6.54 7.13 -6.94
C GLU A 84 7.03 7.87 -5.68
N ARG A 85 6.29 7.73 -4.57
CA ARG A 85 6.68 8.35 -3.31
C ARG A 85 8.00 7.79 -2.79
N ALA A 86 8.21 6.47 -2.90
CA ALA A 86 9.48 5.83 -2.57
C ALA A 86 10.62 6.33 -3.47
N GLY A 87 10.37 6.46 -4.78
CA GLY A 87 11.31 6.98 -5.77
C GLY A 87 11.73 8.43 -5.53
N ALA A 88 10.79 9.26 -5.05
CA ALA A 88 11.02 10.66 -4.68
C ALA A 88 11.75 10.84 -3.32
N GLY A 89 12.20 9.75 -2.68
CA GLY A 89 12.91 9.79 -1.40
C GLY A 89 12.00 9.78 -0.16
N GLY A 90 10.68 9.70 -0.33
CA GLY A 90 9.69 9.60 0.74
C GLY A 90 9.54 8.17 1.27
N ARG A 91 10.64 7.51 1.66
CA ARG A 91 10.64 6.08 2.02
C ARG A 91 9.65 5.71 3.12
N ASP A 92 9.67 6.44 4.24
CA ASP A 92 8.83 6.11 5.40
C ASP A 92 7.34 6.32 5.09
N GLU A 93 7.04 7.33 4.27
CA GLU A 93 5.68 7.58 3.78
C GLU A 93 5.23 6.49 2.81
N ALA A 94 6.09 6.04 1.89
CA ALA A 94 5.78 4.93 1.00
C ALA A 94 5.53 3.63 1.76
N ILE A 95 6.34 3.34 2.79
CA ILE A 95 6.10 2.18 3.67
C ILE A 95 4.72 2.28 4.33
N ARG A 96 4.34 3.47 4.82
CA ARG A 96 2.99 3.69 5.37
C ARG A 96 1.90 3.50 4.32
N MET A 97 2.09 3.97 3.09
CA MET A 97 1.13 3.77 2.00
C MET A 97 0.96 2.28 1.68
N TYR A 98 2.04 1.50 1.59
CA TYR A 98 1.91 0.04 1.39
C TYR A 98 1.20 -0.65 2.55
N GLN A 99 1.43 -0.22 3.80
CA GLN A 99 0.65 -0.71 4.95
C GLN A 99 -0.83 -0.36 4.83
N ASP A 100 -1.14 0.90 4.47
CA ASP A 100 -2.51 1.36 4.27
C ASP A 100 -3.24 0.55 3.18
N ILE A 101 -2.54 0.11 2.12
CA ILE A 101 -3.12 -0.78 1.08
C ILE A 101 -3.52 -2.13 1.71
N CYS A 102 -2.59 -2.80 2.41
CA CYS A 102 -2.85 -4.10 3.03
C CYS A 102 -3.98 -4.02 4.07
N GLU A 103 -3.94 -3.00 4.94
CA GLU A 103 -4.96 -2.78 5.96
C GLU A 103 -6.31 -2.44 5.32
N SER A 104 -6.34 -1.65 4.24
CA SER A 104 -7.58 -1.37 3.50
C SER A 104 -8.21 -2.61 2.92
N ILE A 105 -7.40 -3.44 2.28
CA ILE A 105 -7.86 -4.69 1.68
C ILE A 105 -8.45 -5.56 2.79
N TYR A 106 -7.68 -5.80 3.85
CA TYR A 106 -8.09 -6.62 4.99
C TYR A 106 -9.40 -6.13 5.62
N ASP A 107 -9.53 -4.82 5.88
CA ASP A 107 -10.72 -4.23 6.54
C ASP A 107 -12.01 -4.37 5.71
N HIS A 108 -11.92 -4.59 4.40
CA HIS A 108 -13.08 -4.70 3.50
C HIS A 108 -13.32 -6.13 3.01
N MET A 109 -12.54 -7.11 3.46
CA MET A 109 -12.65 -8.48 2.95
C MET A 109 -14.01 -9.14 3.25
N ASP A 110 -14.67 -8.75 4.34
CA ASP A 110 -16.02 -9.25 4.68
C ASP A 110 -17.11 -8.76 3.71
N ASP A 111 -16.85 -7.66 3.00
CA ASP A 111 -17.81 -7.00 2.10
C ASP A 111 -17.64 -7.43 0.62
N VAL A 112 -16.60 -8.21 0.29
CA VAL A 112 -16.27 -8.64 -1.07
C VAL A 112 -16.48 -10.14 -1.26
N ASP A 113 -16.89 -10.55 -2.47
CA ASP A 113 -17.33 -11.91 -2.78
C ASP A 113 -16.17 -12.89 -3.14
N ASP A 114 -14.97 -12.38 -3.44
CA ASP A 114 -13.79 -13.16 -3.83
C ASP A 114 -12.55 -12.65 -3.09
N SER A 115 -12.04 -13.43 -2.14
CA SER A 115 -11.01 -12.98 -1.19
C SER A 115 -9.58 -13.18 -1.67
N ASP A 116 -9.32 -14.26 -2.41
CA ASP A 116 -7.96 -14.76 -2.62
C ASP A 116 -7.37 -14.31 -3.96
N GLY A 117 -8.21 -13.75 -4.85
CA GLY A 117 -7.82 -13.27 -6.18
C GLY A 117 -7.14 -11.90 -6.15
N ILE A 118 -7.74 -10.92 -6.83
CA ILE A 118 -7.16 -9.58 -7.07
C ILE A 118 -6.73 -8.88 -5.76
N TYR A 119 -7.45 -9.09 -4.66
CA TYR A 119 -7.13 -8.53 -3.35
C TYR A 119 -5.88 -9.15 -2.72
N GLY A 120 -5.78 -10.48 -2.77
CA GLY A 120 -4.60 -11.20 -2.28
C GLY A 120 -3.35 -10.83 -3.07
N ASP A 121 -3.45 -10.77 -4.41
CA ASP A 121 -2.35 -10.34 -5.28
C ASP A 121 -1.89 -8.92 -4.96
N ALA A 122 -2.83 -7.97 -4.84
CA ALA A 122 -2.51 -6.58 -4.51
C ALA A 122 -1.88 -6.44 -3.11
N ALA A 123 -2.40 -7.16 -2.11
CA ALA A 123 -1.82 -7.19 -0.77
C ALA A 123 -0.41 -7.81 -0.79
N GLY A 124 -0.22 -8.89 -1.53
CA GLY A 124 1.07 -9.54 -1.74
C GLY A 124 2.11 -8.61 -2.38
N GLU A 125 1.73 -7.90 -3.43
CA GLU A 125 2.59 -6.93 -4.12
C GLU A 125 2.95 -5.76 -3.18
N ALA A 126 1.99 -5.21 -2.46
CA ALA A 126 2.23 -4.16 -1.47
C ALA A 126 3.23 -4.60 -0.39
N LEU A 127 3.11 -5.83 0.12
CA LEU A 127 4.04 -6.38 1.11
C LEU A 127 5.46 -6.55 0.55
N VAL A 128 5.59 -7.02 -0.69
CA VAL A 128 6.89 -7.16 -1.37
C VAL A 128 7.58 -5.80 -1.52
N GLU A 129 6.86 -4.80 -2.04
CA GLU A 129 7.41 -3.45 -2.24
C GLU A 129 7.68 -2.72 -0.93
N MET A 130 6.86 -2.93 0.11
CA MET A 130 7.12 -2.44 1.46
C MET A 130 8.46 -2.98 1.99
N VAL A 131 8.67 -4.31 1.90
CA VAL A 131 9.92 -4.93 2.36
C VAL A 131 11.11 -4.46 1.53
N ALA A 132 10.95 -4.29 0.22
CA ALA A 132 11.97 -3.70 -0.64
C ALA A 132 12.34 -2.27 -0.19
N CYS A 133 11.33 -1.44 0.13
CA CYS A 133 11.54 -0.09 0.65
C CYS A 133 12.33 -0.08 1.97
N VAL A 134 11.96 -0.95 2.91
CA VAL A 134 12.68 -1.11 4.18
C VAL A 134 14.13 -1.53 3.92
N ASN A 135 14.35 -2.56 3.10
CA ASN A 135 15.67 -3.13 2.83
C ASN A 135 16.59 -2.19 2.02
N ARG A 136 16.04 -1.30 1.17
CA ARG A 136 16.83 -0.26 0.47
C ARG A 136 17.57 0.67 1.44
N GLY A 137 17.04 0.88 2.64
CA GLY A 137 17.71 1.64 3.70
C GLY A 137 18.89 0.89 4.35
N LYS A 138 19.11 -0.39 3.99
CA LYS A 138 20.06 -1.31 4.63
C LYS A 138 20.03 -1.24 6.16
N PRO A 139 18.84 -1.24 6.80
CA PRO A 139 18.76 -1.09 8.24
C PRO A 139 19.43 -2.26 8.95
N ASP A 140 20.04 -1.95 10.08
CA ASP A 140 20.39 -2.96 11.08
C ASP A 140 19.12 -3.55 11.73
N HIS A 141 19.30 -4.48 12.67
CA HIS A 141 18.20 -5.17 13.33
C HIS A 141 17.19 -4.24 14.02
N ALA A 142 17.66 -3.31 14.85
CA ALA A 142 16.79 -2.48 15.70
C ALA A 142 15.71 -1.71 14.90
N PRO A 143 16.05 -1.00 13.80
CA PRO A 143 15.05 -0.34 12.96
C PRO A 143 14.07 -1.27 12.23
N LYS A 144 14.38 -2.57 12.07
CA LYS A 144 13.46 -3.53 11.44
C LYS A 144 12.37 -4.03 12.38
N ARG A 145 12.57 -3.99 13.69
CA ARG A 145 11.64 -4.57 14.69
C ARG A 145 10.18 -4.12 14.56
N PRO A 146 9.87 -2.84 14.27
CA PRO A 146 8.49 -2.40 14.06
C PRO A 146 7.84 -3.08 12.85
N TYR A 147 8.58 -3.23 11.74
CA TYR A 147 8.09 -3.87 10.52
C TYR A 147 7.95 -5.38 10.67
N ILE A 148 8.89 -6.04 11.37
CA ILE A 148 8.78 -7.46 11.73
C ILE A 148 7.51 -7.69 12.55
N ARG A 149 7.21 -6.81 13.52
CA ARG A 149 5.99 -6.91 14.34
C ARG A 149 4.72 -6.71 13.51
N TYR A 150 4.72 -5.73 12.62
CA TYR A 150 3.60 -5.49 11.71
C TYR A 150 3.30 -6.73 10.86
N LEU A 151 4.33 -7.26 10.18
CA LEU A 151 4.20 -8.44 9.33
C LEU A 151 3.78 -9.68 10.13
N TYR A 152 4.33 -9.87 11.33
CA TYR A 152 3.97 -10.98 12.20
C TYR A 152 2.52 -10.89 12.70
N ARG A 153 2.03 -9.67 12.98
CA ARG A 153 0.61 -9.47 13.33
C ARG A 153 -0.30 -9.83 12.17
N GLY A 154 0.03 -9.39 10.95
CA GLY A 154 -0.71 -9.77 9.74
C GLY A 154 -0.69 -11.28 9.53
N TYR A 155 0.47 -11.92 9.64
CA TYR A 155 0.61 -13.38 9.54
C TYR A 155 -0.27 -14.15 10.54
N MET A 156 -0.35 -13.68 11.79
CA MET A 156 -1.09 -14.36 12.85
C MET A 156 -2.59 -14.04 12.87
N GLY A 157 -2.96 -12.86 12.40
CA GLY A 157 -4.33 -12.37 12.39
C GLY A 157 -5.03 -12.61 11.05
N ASP A 158 -4.39 -13.28 10.09
CA ASP A 158 -4.99 -13.48 8.78
C ASP A 158 -6.14 -14.49 8.84
N GLU A 159 -7.34 -14.02 8.49
CA GLU A 159 -8.56 -14.82 8.41
C GLU A 159 -8.97 -15.10 6.94
N TYR A 160 -8.30 -14.46 5.98
CA TYR A 160 -8.67 -14.45 4.56
C TYR A 160 -7.64 -15.15 3.65
N GLY A 161 -6.66 -15.85 4.21
CA GLY A 161 -5.70 -16.66 3.43
C GLY A 161 -4.49 -15.91 2.85
N PHE A 162 -4.23 -14.68 3.31
CA PHE A 162 -3.04 -13.89 2.97
C PHE A 162 -1.80 -14.22 3.81
N ASP A 163 -1.91 -15.13 4.78
CA ASP A 163 -0.84 -15.57 5.67
C ASP A 163 0.48 -15.85 4.93
N ARG A 164 0.42 -16.50 3.76
CA ARG A 164 1.60 -16.79 2.92
C ARG A 164 2.33 -15.55 2.41
N HIS A 165 1.62 -14.47 2.10
CA HIS A 165 2.26 -13.22 1.68
C HIS A 165 3.01 -12.58 2.85
N TYR A 166 2.42 -12.59 4.05
CA TYR A 166 3.07 -12.13 5.27
C TYR A 166 4.26 -13.02 5.67
N GLU A 167 4.13 -14.34 5.55
CA GLU A 167 5.22 -15.30 5.80
C GLU A 167 6.42 -15.01 4.89
N ARG A 168 6.18 -14.86 3.60
CA ARG A 168 7.23 -14.53 2.62
C ARG A 168 7.87 -13.18 2.92
N ALA A 169 7.07 -12.16 3.21
CA ALA A 169 7.56 -10.83 3.57
C ALA A 169 8.43 -10.86 4.84
N LEU A 170 8.06 -11.67 5.85
CA LEU A 170 8.89 -11.91 7.05
C LEU A 170 10.23 -12.53 6.68
N MET A 171 10.24 -13.54 5.81
CA MET A 171 11.48 -14.18 5.35
C MET A 171 12.37 -13.23 4.52
N ASP A 172 11.75 -12.31 3.76
CA ASP A 172 12.42 -11.25 2.99
C ASP A 172 13.00 -10.13 3.86
N LEU A 173 12.34 -9.80 4.95
CA LEU A 173 12.83 -8.80 5.88
C LEU A 173 13.90 -9.34 6.84
N CYS A 174 13.72 -10.56 7.36
CA CYS A 174 14.54 -11.15 8.43
C CYS A 174 15.83 -11.81 7.91
N THR A 175 16.72 -11.03 7.34
CA THR A 175 17.96 -11.54 6.73
C THR A 175 19.07 -11.84 7.74
N ARG A 176 19.07 -11.22 8.92
CA ARG A 176 20.09 -11.43 9.96
C ARG A 176 19.65 -12.40 11.05
N GLN A 177 20.60 -12.88 11.84
CA GLN A 177 20.31 -13.78 12.95
C GLN A 177 19.46 -13.11 14.02
N GLU A 178 19.77 -11.86 14.37
CA GLU A 178 19.04 -11.07 15.37
C GLU A 178 17.58 -10.82 14.93
N ASP A 179 17.35 -10.64 13.62
CA ASP A 179 15.99 -10.51 13.06
C ASP A 179 15.18 -11.79 13.29
N ARG A 180 15.80 -12.95 13.07
CA ARG A 180 15.17 -14.26 13.27
C ARG A 180 14.97 -14.60 14.75
N GLU A 181 15.91 -14.23 15.61
CA GLU A 181 15.78 -14.41 17.06
C GLU A 181 14.59 -13.61 17.59
N TYR A 182 14.48 -12.33 17.21
CA TYR A 182 13.32 -11.51 17.58
C TYR A 182 12.00 -12.06 17.01
N LEU A 183 11.99 -12.56 15.78
CA LEU A 183 10.81 -13.23 15.21
C LEU A 183 10.46 -14.51 15.99
N GLY A 184 11.47 -15.28 16.44
CA GLY A 184 11.30 -16.43 17.32
C GLY A 184 10.67 -16.05 18.66
N GLU A 185 11.14 -14.97 19.29
CA GLU A 185 10.55 -14.44 20.53
C GLU A 185 9.07 -14.08 20.36
N LEU A 186 8.70 -13.45 19.24
CA LEU A 186 7.30 -13.15 18.94
C LEU A 186 6.47 -14.43 18.76
N HIS A 187 7.08 -15.47 18.19
CA HIS A 187 6.44 -16.76 17.95
C HIS A 187 6.25 -17.60 19.22
N GLU A 188 7.22 -17.56 20.13
CA GLU A 188 7.16 -18.28 21.41
C GLU A 188 6.17 -17.65 22.39
N ASN A 189 6.03 -16.33 22.38
CA ASN A 189 5.13 -15.59 23.28
C ASN A 189 3.66 -15.55 22.83
N ARG A 190 3.24 -16.39 21.89
CA ARG A 190 1.85 -16.39 21.37
C ARG A 190 0.89 -17.16 22.29
N GLU A 191 -0.35 -16.68 22.42
CA GLU A 191 -1.30 -17.24 23.40
C GLU A 191 -2.00 -18.55 23.00
N ARG A 192 -2.02 -19.00 21.72
CA ARG A 192 -2.52 -20.34 21.33
C ARG A 192 -1.92 -20.85 20.01
N PRO A 193 -1.62 -22.16 19.85
CA PRO A 193 -1.25 -22.74 18.57
C PRO A 193 -2.45 -23.41 17.90
N ASP A 194 -2.93 -22.88 16.77
CA ASP A 194 -3.67 -23.70 15.81
C ASP A 194 -2.67 -24.42 14.89
N ARG A 195 -2.94 -25.71 14.70
CA ARG A 195 -2.08 -26.69 14.03
C ARG A 195 -2.47 -26.70 12.55
N HIS A 196 -1.77 -25.97 11.68
CA HIS A 196 -1.32 -26.50 10.37
C HIS A 196 -0.50 -25.53 9.49
N ALA A 197 -0.39 -24.23 9.79
CA ALA A 197 0.19 -23.26 8.83
C ALA A 197 1.65 -22.84 9.07
N HIS A 198 2.32 -23.31 10.13
CA HIS A 198 3.55 -22.65 10.63
C HIS A 198 4.86 -23.40 10.37
N THR A 199 4.85 -24.50 9.63
CA THR A 199 6.03 -25.37 9.53
C THR A 199 7.20 -24.65 8.85
N ASP A 200 6.92 -23.81 7.88
CA ASP A 200 7.91 -23.15 7.04
C ASP A 200 8.53 -21.93 7.76
N LEU A 201 7.71 -21.05 8.35
CA LEU A 201 8.19 -19.98 9.21
C LEU A 201 9.00 -20.51 10.41
N VAL A 202 8.55 -21.57 11.07
CA VAL A 202 9.29 -22.17 12.20
C VAL A 202 10.63 -22.76 11.76
N ARG A 203 10.66 -23.43 10.60
CA ARG A 203 11.91 -23.95 10.02
C ARG A 203 12.86 -22.80 9.70
N PHE A 204 12.35 -21.72 9.10
CA PHE A 204 13.12 -20.54 8.78
C PHE A 204 13.69 -19.85 10.03
N ILE A 205 12.88 -19.65 11.07
CA ILE A 205 13.34 -19.08 12.35
C ILE A 205 14.53 -19.87 12.90
N LYS A 206 14.44 -21.21 12.91
CA LYS A 206 15.46 -22.08 13.52
C LYS A 206 16.74 -22.22 12.69
N SER A 207 16.62 -22.32 11.37
CA SER A 207 17.74 -22.68 10.50
C SER A 207 18.25 -21.54 9.62
N GLY A 208 17.47 -20.47 9.47
CA GLY A 208 17.69 -19.42 8.47
C GLY A 208 17.50 -19.90 7.02
N ILE A 209 17.14 -21.16 6.81
CA ILE A 209 16.92 -21.75 5.49
C ILE A 209 15.50 -21.44 5.07
N ARG A 210 15.37 -20.78 3.92
CA ARG A 210 14.07 -20.60 3.27
C ARG A 210 13.62 -21.92 2.65
N PRO A 211 12.35 -22.33 2.82
CA PRO A 211 11.80 -23.43 2.05
C PRO A 211 11.97 -23.16 0.55
N GLN A 212 12.23 -24.20 -0.24
CA GLN A 212 12.08 -24.09 -1.69
C GLN A 212 10.61 -23.91 -1.99
N ASP A 213 10.29 -22.85 -2.73
CA ASP A 213 8.93 -22.55 -3.19
C ASP A 213 8.60 -23.52 -4.34
N ASP A 214 8.36 -24.79 -4.00
CA ASP A 214 8.00 -25.84 -4.96
C ASP A 214 6.55 -25.69 -5.45
N ARG A 215 5.82 -24.67 -4.98
CA ARG A 215 4.46 -24.36 -5.40
C ARG A 215 4.49 -23.18 -6.38
N GLN A 216 4.91 -23.45 -7.61
CA GLN A 216 4.59 -22.57 -8.74
C GLN A 216 3.07 -22.39 -8.80
N TRP A 217 2.61 -21.16 -8.61
CA TRP A 217 1.21 -20.77 -8.74
C TRP A 217 0.74 -20.99 -10.18
N ARG A 218 -0.41 -21.66 -10.31
CA ARG A 218 -1.32 -21.60 -11.45
C ARG A 218 -2.53 -20.81 -11.03
#